data_AF-A0A383C5F3-F1
#
_entry.id   AF-A0A383C5F3-F1
#
_cell.length_a   1.000
_cell.length_b   1.000
_cell.length_c   1.000
_cell.angle_alpha   90.00
_cell.angle_beta   90.00
_cell.angle_gamma   90.00
#
_symmetry.space_group_name_H-M   'P 1'
#
loop_
_entity.id
_entity.type
_entity.pdbx_description
1 polymer ?
#
loop_
_entity_poly.entity_id
_entity_poly.type
_entity_poly.pdbx_seq_one_letter_code
_entity_poly.pdbx_strand_id
1 'polypeptide(L)'
;VYCVLGGVQSEPITCGRRRLNIRKNIVVVTIRRLLIALVGFVTLAVAAHGVYWWVIADVLHKGVSTWVEERRAAGWTISHAAPVIDGYPTRVRAIIDDPDIVIPSVVSGDSVRWRWRSNRIGLEIQPWNKRKFSFSIVGRHRVYSSRGGHQKNFEVTLGSVSGQAR
;
A
#
# COMPACT_ATOMS: atom_id res chain seq x y z
N VAL A 1 34.09 81.41 -50.26
CA VAL A 1 34.64 80.33 -49.42
C VAL A 1 33.48 79.64 -48.71
N TYR A 2 33.38 78.32 -48.91
CA TYR A 2 32.28 77.42 -48.51
C TYR A 2 32.37 76.94 -47.05
N CYS A 3 31.19 76.58 -46.49
CA CYS A 3 30.81 75.52 -45.52
C CYS A 3 31.59 75.37 -44.18
N VAL A 4 31.07 74.85 -43.05
CA VAL A 4 30.12 73.74 -42.74
C VAL A 4 29.61 74.00 -41.28
N LEU A 5 28.30 74.06 -40.98
CA LEU A 5 27.45 73.05 -40.30
C LEU A 5 28.00 72.33 -39.04
N GLY A 6 27.22 72.35 -37.95
CA GLY A 6 27.24 71.35 -36.86
C GLY A 6 27.88 71.83 -35.55
N GLY A 7 27.32 71.61 -34.36
CA GLY A 7 26.28 70.67 -33.99
C GLY A 7 25.62 71.04 -32.66
N VAL A 8 24.31 70.86 -32.64
CA VAL A 8 23.48 70.72 -31.44
C VAL A 8 23.90 69.41 -30.77
N GLN A 9 24.50 69.48 -29.59
CA GLN A 9 24.77 68.29 -28.78
C GLN A 9 23.53 68.02 -27.91
N SER A 10 22.53 67.36 -28.51
CA SER A 10 21.41 66.79 -27.77
C SER A 10 21.89 65.55 -27.03
N GLU A 11 21.76 65.55 -25.70
CA GLU A 11 22.00 64.35 -24.90
C GLU A 11 21.12 63.20 -25.39
N PRO A 12 21.65 61.98 -25.56
CA PRO A 12 20.82 60.83 -25.86
C PRO A 12 19.95 60.54 -24.64
N ILE A 13 18.67 60.91 -24.73
CA ILE A 13 17.63 60.43 -23.83
C ILE A 13 17.71 58.90 -23.82
N THR A 14 18.18 58.31 -22.73
CA THR A 14 18.17 56.85 -22.52
C THR A 14 16.74 56.37 -22.35
N CYS A 15 15.97 56.38 -23.44
CA CYS A 15 14.64 55.82 -23.53
C CYS A 15 14.80 54.35 -23.93
N GLY A 16 14.55 53.41 -23.01
CA GLY A 16 14.36 52.01 -23.42
C GLY A 16 14.72 50.91 -22.42
N ARG A 17 15.49 51.17 -21.36
CA ARG A 17 15.95 50.09 -20.46
C ARG A 17 15.07 49.82 -19.24
N ARG A 18 14.08 50.69 -18.94
CA ARG A 18 13.27 50.59 -17.70
C ARG A 18 12.05 49.65 -17.80
N ARG A 19 11.52 49.40 -19.01
CA ARG A 19 10.29 48.60 -19.17
C ARG A 19 10.47 47.07 -19.16
N LEU A 20 11.67 46.54 -19.43
CA LEU A 20 11.89 45.09 -19.42
C LEU A 20 11.94 44.48 -18.01
N ASN A 21 12.42 45.23 -17.00
CA ASN A 21 12.57 44.70 -15.63
C ASN A 21 11.22 44.46 -14.93
N ILE A 22 10.21 45.30 -15.21
CA ILE A 22 8.89 45.18 -14.55
C ILE A 22 8.17 43.90 -14.99
N ARG A 23 8.20 43.55 -16.29
CA ARG A 23 7.59 42.30 -16.79
C ARG A 23 8.30 41.05 -16.25
N LYS A 24 9.64 41.07 -16.17
CA LYS A 24 10.43 39.96 -15.62
C LYS A 24 10.09 39.69 -14.15
N ASN A 25 9.96 40.73 -13.33
CA ASN A 25 9.66 40.59 -11.91
C ASN A 25 8.25 40.03 -11.67
N ILE A 26 7.25 40.42 -12.47
CA ILE A 26 5.88 39.88 -12.36
C ILE A 26 5.84 38.40 -12.71
N VAL A 27 6.52 37.98 -13.78
CA VAL A 27 6.56 36.58 -14.22
C VAL A 27 7.28 35.69 -13.19
N VAL A 28 8.42 36.14 -12.64
CA VAL A 28 9.17 35.39 -11.62
C VAL A 28 8.38 35.23 -10.32
N VAL A 29 7.67 36.26 -9.88
CA VAL A 29 6.84 36.19 -8.66
C VAL A 29 5.65 35.26 -8.86
N THR A 30 4.98 35.30 -10.02
CA THR A 30 3.87 34.41 -10.35
C THR A 30 4.33 32.95 -10.48
N ILE A 31 5.43 32.68 -11.17
CA ILE A 31 6.02 31.33 -11.25
C ILE A 31 6.39 30.81 -9.87
N ARG A 32 7.02 31.62 -9.02
CA ARG A 32 7.37 31.22 -7.64
C ARG A 32 6.14 30.86 -6.82
N ARG A 33 5.05 31.64 -6.94
CA ARG A 33 3.77 31.33 -6.27
C ARG A 33 3.15 30.04 -6.78
N LEU A 34 3.16 29.82 -8.10
CA LEU A 34 2.66 28.57 -8.70
C LEU A 34 3.50 27.36 -8.27
N LEU A 35 4.82 27.49 -8.21
CA LEU A 35 5.70 26.43 -7.72
C LEU A 35 5.43 26.11 -6.24
N ILE A 36 5.25 27.12 -5.39
CA ILE A 36 4.89 26.90 -3.98
C ILE A 36 3.53 26.20 -3.87
N ALA A 37 2.53 26.63 -4.64
CA ALA A 37 1.22 26.01 -4.66
C ALA A 37 1.28 24.55 -5.14
N LEU A 38 2.05 24.27 -6.20
CA LEU A 38 2.26 22.92 -6.72
C LEU A 38 2.96 22.03 -5.69
N VAL A 39 4.04 22.50 -5.08
CA VAL A 39 4.76 21.76 -4.03
C VAL A 39 3.86 21.50 -2.84
N GLY A 40 3.07 22.48 -2.41
CA GLY A 40 2.09 22.31 -1.35
C GLY A 40 1.04 21.24 -1.70
N PHE A 41 0.51 21.28 -2.93
CA PHE A 41 -0.46 20.29 -3.40
C PHE A 41 0.13 18.87 -3.47
N VAL A 42 1.33 18.72 -4.02
CA VAL A 42 2.04 17.43 -4.09
C VAL A 42 2.31 16.89 -2.68
N THR A 43 2.75 17.75 -1.76
CA THR A 43 3.00 17.36 -0.37
C THR A 43 1.73 16.86 0.30
N LEU A 44 0.60 17.55 0.09
CA LEU A 44 -0.70 17.15 0.62
C LEU A 44 -1.17 15.82 0.02
N ALA A 45 -0.99 15.62 -1.29
CA ALA A 45 -1.35 14.38 -1.97
C ALA A 45 -0.54 13.19 -1.45
N VAL A 46 0.77 13.35 -1.23
CA VAL A 46 1.63 12.31 -0.66
C VAL A 46 1.22 11.99 0.78
N ALA A 47 0.94 13.00 1.59
CA ALA A 47 0.47 12.80 2.96
C ALA A 47 -0.88 12.06 2.98
N ALA A 48 -1.84 12.48 2.14
CA ALA A 48 -3.13 11.83 2.01
C ALA A 48 -3.00 10.36 1.57
N HIS A 49 -2.12 10.07 0.60
CA HIS A 49 -1.85 8.69 0.16
C HIS A 49 -1.23 7.84 1.28
N GLY A 50 -0.31 8.42 2.06
CA GLY A 50 0.28 7.76 3.22
C GLY A 50 -0.77 7.38 4.27
N VAL A 51 -1.64 8.32 4.63
CA VAL A 51 -2.76 8.08 5.56
C VAL A 51 -3.70 7.02 5.01
N TYR A 52 -4.07 7.11 3.74
CA TYR A 52 -4.94 6.13 3.07
C TYR A 52 -4.36 4.71 3.14
N TRP A 53 -3.08 4.54 2.82
CA TRP A 53 -2.41 3.23 2.89
C TRP A 53 -2.38 2.70 4.33
N TRP A 54 -2.07 3.56 5.30
CA TRP A 54 -2.02 3.19 6.71
C TRP A 54 -3.38 2.73 7.25
N VAL A 55 -4.47 3.39 6.85
CA VAL A 55 -5.84 2.95 7.21
C VAL A 55 -6.13 1.55 6.68
N ILE A 56 -5.75 1.23 5.43
CA ILE A 56 -5.99 -0.12 4.88
C ILE A 56 -5.17 -1.18 5.61
N ALA A 57 -3.91 -0.88 5.92
CA ALA A 57 -3.06 -1.77 6.70
C ALA A 57 -3.66 -2.05 8.09
N ASP A 58 -4.14 -1.01 8.78
CA ASP A 58 -4.78 -1.13 10.10
C ASP A 58 -6.08 -1.94 10.05
N VAL A 59 -6.92 -1.72 9.02
CA VAL A 59 -8.15 -2.51 8.81
C VAL A 59 -7.84 -3.99 8.60
N LEU A 60 -6.80 -4.32 7.83
CA LEU A 60 -6.38 -5.72 7.63
C LEU A 60 -5.86 -6.34 8.94
N HIS A 61 -5.03 -5.60 9.68
CA HIS A 61 -4.50 -6.07 10.95
C HIS A 61 -5.64 -6.39 11.94
N LYS A 62 -6.56 -5.44 12.12
CA LYS A 62 -7.74 -5.57 12.98
C LYS A 62 -8.67 -6.68 12.51
N GLY A 63 -8.91 -6.80 11.20
CA GLY A 63 -9.73 -7.85 10.63
C GLY A 63 -9.20 -9.25 10.94
N VAL A 64 -7.87 -9.45 10.83
CA VAL A 64 -7.23 -10.71 11.21
C VAL A 64 -7.37 -10.97 12.71
N SER A 65 -7.08 -9.99 13.57
CA SER A 65 -7.19 -10.19 15.03
C SER A 65 -8.62 -10.51 15.45
N THR A 66 -9.61 -9.81 14.91
CA THR A 66 -11.02 -10.05 15.19
C THR A 66 -11.45 -11.43 14.70
N TRP A 67 -11.06 -11.82 13.49
CA TRP A 67 -11.35 -13.15 12.97
C TRP A 67 -10.75 -14.25 13.86
N VAL A 68 -9.49 -14.11 14.28
CA VAL A 68 -8.83 -15.07 15.18
C VAL A 68 -9.60 -15.17 16.50
N GLU A 69 -9.99 -14.05 17.09
CA GLU A 69 -10.69 -14.03 18.37
C GLU A 69 -12.09 -14.66 18.27
N GLU A 70 -12.85 -14.35 17.22
CA GLU A 70 -14.13 -14.99 16.93
C GLU A 70 -14.00 -16.52 16.80
N ARG A 71 -12.90 -17.01 16.20
CA ARG A 71 -12.69 -18.45 16.02
C ARG A 71 -12.23 -19.11 17.32
N ARG A 72 -11.44 -18.41 18.13
CA ARG A 72 -11.08 -18.87 19.48
C ARG A 72 -12.32 -18.99 20.38
N ALA A 73 -13.23 -18.02 20.30
CA ALA A 73 -14.52 -18.08 20.99
C ALA A 73 -15.39 -19.26 20.51
N ALA A 74 -15.30 -19.64 19.23
CA ALA A 74 -15.90 -20.85 18.68
C ALA A 74 -15.17 -22.16 19.03
N GLY A 75 -14.15 -22.11 19.89
CA GLY A 75 -13.39 -23.26 20.37
C GLY A 75 -12.18 -23.65 19.51
N TRP A 76 -11.84 -22.89 18.48
CA TRP A 76 -10.68 -23.17 17.63
C TRP A 76 -9.40 -22.78 18.37
N THR A 77 -8.35 -23.60 18.26
CA THR A 77 -7.02 -23.22 18.76
C THR A 77 -6.19 -22.70 17.61
N ILE A 78 -5.89 -21.39 17.61
CA ILE A 78 -5.11 -20.73 16.56
C ILE A 78 -3.83 -20.16 17.17
N SER A 79 -2.68 -20.63 16.70
CA SER A 79 -1.34 -20.10 17.01
C SER A 79 -0.70 -19.58 15.72
N HIS A 80 -0.10 -18.39 15.78
CA HIS A 80 0.56 -17.76 14.63
C HIS A 80 1.61 -16.75 15.12
N ALA A 81 2.61 -16.47 14.28
CA ALA A 81 3.50 -15.34 14.48
C ALA A 81 2.77 -14.00 14.27
N ALA A 82 3.32 -12.90 14.78
CA ALA A 82 2.76 -11.57 14.57
C ALA A 82 2.63 -11.28 13.05
N PRO A 83 1.44 -10.86 12.56
CA PRO A 83 1.27 -10.54 11.15
C PRO A 83 2.15 -9.37 10.75
N VAL A 84 2.96 -9.55 9.72
CA VAL A 84 3.77 -8.48 9.11
C VAL A 84 2.99 -7.90 7.94
N ILE A 85 2.74 -6.58 7.98
CA ILE A 85 2.10 -5.87 6.88
C ILE A 85 3.13 -5.01 6.15
N ASP A 86 3.30 -5.24 4.86
CA ASP A 86 4.24 -4.53 4.00
C ASP A 86 3.63 -4.14 2.64
N GLY A 87 4.46 -3.58 1.75
CA GLY A 87 4.08 -3.28 0.37
C GLY A 87 3.82 -1.80 0.06
N TYR A 88 4.04 -0.91 1.03
CA TYR A 88 3.96 0.54 0.83
C TYR A 88 4.78 1.01 -0.39
N PRO A 89 4.30 1.99 -1.17
CA PRO A 89 2.97 2.62 -1.13
C PRO A 89 1.94 1.89 -2.01
N THR A 90 2.37 0.79 -2.65
CA THR A 90 1.69 0.27 -3.84
C THR A 90 0.74 -0.90 -3.60
N ARG A 91 1.05 -1.71 -2.62
CA ARG A 91 0.30 -2.92 -2.31
C ARG A 91 0.19 -3.03 -0.82
N VAL A 92 -0.80 -3.76 -0.35
CA VAL A 92 -0.88 -4.14 1.05
C VAL A 92 -0.76 -5.63 1.07
N ARG A 93 0.34 -6.11 1.63
CA ARG A 93 0.64 -7.53 1.73
C ARG A 93 0.79 -7.90 3.20
N ALA A 94 -0.04 -8.82 3.64
CA ALA A 94 -0.04 -9.38 4.98
C ALA A 94 0.62 -10.75 4.95
N ILE A 95 1.69 -10.93 5.72
CA ILE A 95 2.45 -12.17 5.82
C ILE A 95 2.30 -12.69 7.25
N ILE A 96 1.92 -13.95 7.38
CA ILE A 96 1.82 -14.65 8.65
C ILE A 96 2.70 -15.90 8.57
N ASP A 97 3.67 -15.97 9.47
CA ASP A 97 4.61 -17.08 9.57
C ASP A 97 4.10 -18.14 10.55
N ASP A 98 4.40 -19.39 10.22
CA ASP A 98 4.11 -20.61 10.97
C ASP A 98 2.69 -20.69 11.58
N PRO A 99 1.61 -20.48 10.80
CA PRO A 99 0.26 -20.63 11.34
C PRO A 99 -0.06 -22.10 11.65
N ASP A 100 -0.59 -22.34 12.84
CA ASP A 100 -1.08 -23.64 13.33
C ASP A 100 -2.52 -23.48 13.83
N ILE A 101 -3.45 -24.09 13.11
CA ILE A 101 -4.89 -24.01 13.35
C ILE A 101 -5.39 -25.41 13.70
N VAL A 102 -5.97 -25.56 14.88
CA VAL A 102 -6.67 -26.77 15.31
C VAL A 102 -8.17 -26.47 15.38
N ILE A 103 -8.93 -27.20 14.56
CA ILE A 103 -10.39 -27.10 14.48
C ILE A 103 -10.97 -28.33 15.18
N PRO A 104 -11.63 -28.15 16.34
CA PRO A 104 -12.45 -29.20 16.91
C PRO A 104 -13.71 -29.36 16.06
N SER A 105 -13.95 -30.58 15.57
CA SER A 105 -15.18 -30.93 14.87
C SER A 105 -15.79 -32.17 15.51
N VAL A 106 -17.10 -32.18 15.68
CA VAL A 106 -17.84 -33.38 16.08
C VAL A 106 -18.74 -33.73 14.91
N VAL A 107 -18.45 -34.86 14.27
CA VAL A 107 -19.24 -35.34 13.11
C VAL A 107 -19.83 -36.69 13.49
N SER A 108 -21.15 -36.73 13.67
CA SER A 108 -21.91 -37.96 13.95
C SER A 108 -21.47 -38.67 15.24
N GLY A 109 -21.20 -37.93 16.32
CA GLY A 109 -20.79 -38.49 17.61
C GLY A 109 -19.29 -38.81 17.74
N ASP A 110 -18.54 -38.80 16.63
CA ASP A 110 -17.09 -38.96 16.65
C ASP A 110 -16.39 -37.61 16.79
N SER A 111 -15.40 -37.55 17.69
CA SER A 111 -14.48 -36.41 17.75
C SER A 111 -13.51 -36.48 16.56
N VAL A 112 -13.62 -35.50 15.67
CA VAL A 112 -12.72 -35.30 14.53
C VAL A 112 -11.89 -34.05 14.79
N ARG A 113 -10.58 -34.21 14.99
CA ARG A 113 -9.68 -33.08 15.14
C ARG A 113 -8.98 -32.82 13.82
N TRP A 114 -9.27 -31.65 13.23
CA TRP A 114 -8.51 -31.14 12.09
C TRP A 114 -7.39 -30.25 12.61
N ARG A 115 -6.17 -30.45 12.15
CA ARG A 115 -5.06 -29.53 12.37
C ARG A 115 -4.45 -29.15 11.04
N TRP A 116 -4.38 -27.86 10.76
CA TRP A 116 -3.71 -27.32 9.60
C TRP A 116 -2.48 -26.55 10.05
N ARG A 117 -1.34 -26.88 9.47
CA ARG A 117 -0.08 -26.15 9.68
C ARG A 117 0.50 -25.74 8.34
N SER A 118 0.95 -24.50 8.27
CA SER A 118 1.74 -23.98 7.15
C SER A 118 3.02 -23.36 7.69
N ASN A 119 4.01 -23.20 6.83
CA ASN A 119 5.21 -22.39 7.09
C ASN A 119 4.95 -20.90 6.91
N ARG A 120 4.16 -20.51 5.92
CA ARG A 120 3.91 -19.11 5.57
C ARG A 120 2.62 -18.97 4.78
N ILE A 121 1.83 -17.97 5.13
CA ILE A 121 0.71 -17.51 4.32
C ILE A 121 0.88 -16.02 4.01
N GLY A 122 0.57 -15.65 2.78
CA GLY A 122 0.62 -14.29 2.28
C GLY A 122 -0.71 -13.91 1.63
N LEU A 123 -1.27 -12.77 2.01
CA LEU A 123 -2.38 -12.14 1.32
C LEU A 123 -1.88 -10.83 0.73
N GLU A 124 -2.09 -10.60 -0.57
CA GLU A 124 -1.73 -9.36 -1.23
C GLU A 124 -2.96 -8.72 -1.90
N ILE A 125 -3.16 -7.44 -1.60
CA ILE A 125 -4.25 -6.63 -2.13
C ILE A 125 -3.65 -5.36 -2.74
N GLN A 126 -4.18 -4.96 -3.90
CA GLN A 126 -3.81 -3.71 -4.58
C GLN A 126 -4.94 -2.69 -4.40
N PRO A 127 -4.80 -1.68 -3.52
CA PRO A 127 -5.89 -0.77 -3.16
C PRO A 127 -6.51 -0.01 -4.34
N TRP A 128 -5.69 0.41 -5.31
CA TRP A 128 -6.15 1.09 -6.52
C TRP A 128 -6.79 0.16 -7.54
N ASN A 129 -6.50 -1.14 -7.47
CA ASN A 129 -7.01 -2.13 -8.40
C ASN A 129 -7.96 -3.07 -7.67
N LYS A 130 -9.17 -2.56 -7.39
CA LYS A 130 -10.25 -3.28 -6.68
C LYS A 130 -10.62 -4.63 -7.31
N ARG A 131 -10.19 -4.90 -8.55
CA ARG A 131 -10.47 -6.15 -9.29
C ARG A 131 -9.41 -7.24 -9.06
N LYS A 132 -8.23 -6.90 -8.52
CA LYS A 132 -7.13 -7.85 -8.33
C LYS A 132 -6.82 -8.01 -6.85
N PHE A 133 -7.14 -9.19 -6.32
CA PHE A 133 -6.62 -9.67 -5.05
C PHE A 133 -5.88 -10.98 -5.31
N SER A 134 -4.70 -11.12 -4.72
CA SER A 134 -3.88 -12.32 -4.86
C SER A 134 -3.63 -12.94 -3.51
N PHE A 135 -3.87 -14.24 -3.40
CA PHE A 135 -3.67 -14.98 -2.16
C PHE A 135 -2.60 -16.04 -2.38
N SER A 136 -1.47 -15.88 -1.70
CA SER A 136 -0.34 -16.79 -1.85
C SER A 136 -0.18 -17.62 -0.60
N ILE A 137 -0.56 -18.90 -0.66
CA ILE A 137 -0.28 -19.85 0.43
C ILE A 137 1.02 -20.58 0.11
N VAL A 138 2.16 -19.95 0.39
CA VAL A 138 3.47 -20.44 -0.08
C VAL A 138 4.11 -21.40 0.92
N GLY A 139 4.26 -22.64 0.49
CA GLY A 139 5.13 -23.63 1.11
C GLY A 139 4.41 -24.92 1.49
N ARG A 140 4.87 -25.57 2.57
CA ARG A 140 4.39 -26.91 2.96
C ARG A 140 3.18 -26.79 3.86
N HIS A 141 2.04 -27.27 3.36
CA HIS A 141 0.80 -27.37 4.13
C HIS A 141 0.63 -28.79 4.60
N ARG A 142 0.52 -28.96 5.91
CA ARG A 142 0.22 -30.25 6.53
C ARG A 142 -1.16 -30.20 7.14
N VAL A 143 -2.04 -31.05 6.64
CA VAL A 143 -3.38 -31.24 7.17
C VAL A 143 -3.40 -32.58 7.86
N TYR A 144 -3.71 -32.56 9.14
CA TYR A 144 -3.90 -33.74 9.97
C TYR A 144 -5.38 -33.87 10.26
N SER A 145 -5.96 -35.04 9.97
CA SER A 145 -7.28 -35.41 10.48
C SER A 145 -7.12 -36.60 11.41
N SER A 146 -7.60 -36.45 12.64
CA SER A 146 -7.70 -37.55 13.60
C SER A 146 -9.16 -37.86 13.85
N ARG A 147 -9.58 -39.10 13.57
CA ARG A 147 -10.93 -39.62 13.86
C ARG A 147 -10.77 -40.91 14.66
N GLY A 148 -11.32 -40.96 15.87
CA GLY A 148 -11.31 -42.17 16.70
C GLY A 148 -9.91 -42.76 16.98
N GLY A 149 -8.87 -41.94 17.06
CA GLY A 149 -7.49 -42.37 17.32
C GLY A 149 -6.65 -42.69 16.07
N HIS A 150 -7.26 -42.80 14.89
CA HIS A 150 -6.54 -42.95 13.63
C HIS A 150 -6.22 -41.57 13.03
N GLN A 151 -4.93 -41.23 12.97
CA GLN A 151 -4.45 -40.00 12.35
C GLN A 151 -4.06 -40.27 10.89
N LYS A 152 -4.68 -39.55 9.96
CA LYS A 152 -4.25 -39.51 8.55
C LYS A 152 -3.57 -38.18 8.27
N ASN A 153 -2.37 -38.27 7.70
CA ASN A 153 -1.55 -37.13 7.35
C ASN A 153 -1.68 -36.89 5.85
N PHE A 154 -2.10 -35.69 5.48
CA PHE A 154 -2.09 -35.23 4.10
C PHE A 154 -1.11 -34.06 4.03
N GLU A 155 -0.01 -34.25 3.30
CA GLU A 155 0.91 -33.16 2.99
C GLU A 155 0.62 -32.67 1.58
N VAL A 156 0.35 -31.37 1.45
CA VAL A 156 0.06 -30.72 0.18
C VAL A 156 1.02 -29.55 0.04
N THR A 157 1.74 -29.50 -1.08
CA THR A 157 2.49 -28.30 -1.45
C THR A 157 1.58 -27.48 -2.34
N LEU A 158 1.03 -26.39 -1.80
CA LEU A 158 0.20 -25.47 -2.57
C LEU A 158 1.09 -24.32 -3.06
N GLY A 159 0.83 -23.91 -4.31
CA GLY A 159 1.36 -22.68 -4.88
C GLY A 159 0.46 -21.47 -4.57
N SER A 160 0.73 -20.35 -5.23
CA SER A 160 -0.11 -19.16 -5.14
C SER A 160 -1.45 -19.33 -5.88
N VAL A 161 -2.55 -18.82 -5.31
CA VAL A 161 -3.86 -18.73 -5.95
C VAL A 161 -4.24 -17.26 -6.14
N SER A 162 -4.35 -16.82 -7.39
CA SER A 162 -4.84 -15.46 -7.70
C SER A 162 -6.33 -15.48 -8.05
N GLY A 163 -7.09 -14.53 -7.53
CA GLY A 163 -8.53 -14.37 -7.82
C GLY A 163 -8.86 -12.98 -8.38
N GLN A 164 -10.03 -12.85 -9.01
CA GLN A 164 -10.59 -11.55 -9.38
C GLN A 164 -12.02 -11.46 -8.88
N ALA A 165 -12.36 -10.35 -8.23
CA ALA A 165 -13.74 -10.06 -7.83
C ALA A 165 -14.47 -9.49 -9.06
N ARG A 166 -15.63 -10.09 -9.40
CA ARG A 166 -16.43 -9.73 -10.57
C ARG A 166 -17.35 -8.55 -10.28
#